data_AF-A0AAV1AZD8-F1
#
_entry.id   AF-A0AAV1AZD8-F1
#
_cell.length_a   1.000
_cell.length_b   1.000
_cell.length_c   1.000
_cell.angle_alpha   90.00
_cell.angle_beta   90.00
_cell.angle_gamma   90.00
#
_symmetry.space_group_name_H-M   'P 1'
#
loop_
_entity.id
_entity.type
_entity.pdbx_description
1 polymer ?
#
loop_
_entity_poly.entity_id
_entity_poly.type
_entity_poly.pdbx_seq_one_letter_code
_entity_poly.pdbx_strand_id
1 'polypeptide(L)'
;MRALFGDDYYVCRFQEPGKTEAEFAKSPELVMKAMLTGRSDKPLIIPKEGFLAFPEAIVTKPLPSWLSQQDIDYYASKFEKTGFTGALNYYRNFNLNWELTAAWTGAQIKVPVKFITDLPFSRTPSTLEVLPATLVSGCPRYVHKEDSFANPSLMISLLVP
;
A
#
# COMPACT_ATOMS: atom_id res chain seq x y z
N MET A 1 -13.91 5.53 8.61
CA MET A 1 -13.19 4.23 8.58
C MET A 1 -13.66 3.26 9.65
N ARG A 2 -13.50 3.58 10.95
CA ARG A 2 -13.97 2.72 12.06
C ARG A 2 -15.43 2.30 11.97
N ALA A 3 -16.34 3.24 11.65
CA ALA A 3 -17.76 2.93 11.48
C ALA A 3 -18.07 1.97 10.30
N LEU A 4 -17.19 1.91 9.29
CA LEU A 4 -17.40 1.09 8.09
C LEU A 4 -16.69 -0.28 8.17
N PHE A 5 -15.51 -0.33 8.76
CA PHE A 5 -14.62 -1.50 8.74
C PHE A 5 -14.26 -2.04 10.13
N GLY A 6 -14.74 -1.40 11.20
CA GLY A 6 -14.46 -1.78 12.58
C GLY A 6 -13.10 -1.30 13.10
N ASP A 7 -12.81 -1.66 14.34
CA ASP A 7 -11.56 -1.33 15.05
C ASP A 7 -10.35 -2.13 14.57
N ASP A 8 -10.60 -3.32 14.05
CA ASP A 8 -9.56 -4.24 13.58
C ASP A 8 -9.05 -3.87 12.17
N TYR A 9 -9.68 -2.91 11.49
CA TYR A 9 -9.17 -2.36 10.24
C TYR A 9 -7.79 -1.71 10.43
N TYR A 10 -6.85 -1.99 9.54
CA TYR A 10 -5.44 -1.63 9.73
C TYR A 10 -5.21 -0.13 10.02
N VAL A 11 -5.92 0.78 9.33
CA VAL A 11 -5.80 2.23 9.57
C VAL A 11 -6.21 2.58 11.00
N CYS A 12 -7.24 1.93 11.53
CA CYS A 12 -7.72 2.12 12.90
C CYS A 12 -6.72 1.57 13.91
N ARG A 13 -6.12 0.40 13.63
CA ARG A 13 -5.10 -0.23 14.47
C ARG A 13 -3.82 0.59 14.57
N PHE A 14 -3.42 1.24 13.48
CA PHE A 14 -2.21 2.08 13.44
C PHE A 14 -2.35 3.38 14.23
N GLN A 15 -3.56 3.76 14.65
CA GLN A 15 -3.78 5.01 15.41
C GLN A 15 -3.18 4.97 16.82
N GLU A 16 -3.00 3.80 17.42
CA GLU A 16 -2.41 3.64 18.76
C GLU A 16 -0.87 3.65 18.66
N PRO A 17 -0.17 4.74 19.06
CA PRO A 17 1.27 4.84 18.87
C PRO A 17 2.04 3.85 19.73
N GLY A 18 3.05 3.23 19.14
CA GLY A 18 3.96 2.29 19.82
C GLY A 18 3.48 0.84 19.84
N LYS A 19 2.18 0.57 19.65
CA LYS A 19 1.65 -0.80 19.71
C LYS A 19 1.99 -1.61 18.47
N THR A 20 1.59 -1.12 17.30
CA THR A 20 1.92 -1.78 16.02
C THR A 20 3.42 -1.69 15.75
N GLU A 21 4.08 -0.59 16.12
CA GLU A 21 5.54 -0.47 16.00
C GLU A 21 6.27 -1.54 16.82
N ALA A 22 5.88 -1.76 18.08
CA ALA A 22 6.48 -2.79 18.92
C ALA A 22 6.20 -4.20 18.39
N GLU A 23 5.04 -4.42 17.77
CA GLU A 23 4.74 -5.68 17.11
C GLU A 23 5.65 -5.90 15.89
N PHE A 24 5.75 -4.90 15.01
CA PHE A 24 6.54 -5.00 13.79
C PHE A 24 8.04 -5.12 14.05
N ALA A 25 8.53 -4.47 15.11
CA ALA A 25 9.93 -4.55 15.53
C ALA A 25 10.38 -5.96 15.92
N LYS A 26 9.45 -6.87 16.27
CA LYS A 26 9.80 -8.26 16.61
C LYS A 26 10.31 -9.05 15.41
N SER A 27 9.81 -8.76 14.22
CA SER A 27 10.17 -9.48 12.99
C SER A 27 9.97 -8.62 11.75
N PRO A 28 10.83 -7.61 11.50
CA PRO A 28 10.71 -6.72 10.34
C PRO A 28 10.70 -7.48 9.01
N GLU A 29 11.48 -8.56 8.89
CA GLU A 29 11.50 -9.43 7.71
C GLU A 29 10.13 -10.05 7.41
N LEU A 30 9.47 -10.62 8.43
CA LEU A 30 8.14 -11.20 8.29
C LEU A 30 7.09 -10.13 7.96
N VAL A 31 7.20 -8.95 8.57
CA VAL A 31 6.33 -7.81 8.24
C VAL A 31 6.51 -7.41 6.78
N MET A 32 7.75 -7.23 6.32
CA MET A 32 8.01 -6.86 4.94
C MET A 32 7.56 -7.93 3.95
N LYS A 33 7.83 -9.20 4.24
CA LYS A 33 7.35 -10.33 3.45
C LYS A 33 5.83 -10.34 3.37
N ALA A 34 5.14 -10.17 4.50
CA ALA A 34 3.69 -10.12 4.56
C ALA A 34 3.10 -8.95 3.76
N MET A 35 3.69 -7.75 3.86
CA MET A 35 3.22 -6.58 3.14
C MET A 35 3.45 -6.69 1.63
N LEU A 36 4.59 -7.25 1.21
CA LEU A 36 4.98 -7.37 -0.19
C LEU A 36 4.31 -8.54 -0.91
N THR A 37 3.84 -9.55 -0.18
CA THR A 37 3.19 -10.75 -0.76
C THR A 37 1.70 -10.87 -0.44
N GLY A 38 1.21 -10.13 0.57
CA GLY A 38 -0.18 -10.17 1.03
C GLY A 38 -1.13 -9.64 -0.04
N ARG A 39 -1.95 -10.54 -0.59
CA ARG A 39 -2.92 -10.23 -1.65
C ARG A 39 -4.31 -10.52 -1.14
N SER A 40 -5.09 -9.46 -0.94
CA SER A 40 -6.53 -9.58 -0.71
C SER A 40 -7.25 -8.50 -1.50
N ASP A 41 -8.41 -8.86 -2.04
CA ASP A 41 -9.38 -7.91 -2.59
C ASP A 41 -10.31 -7.35 -1.50
N LYS A 42 -10.11 -7.78 -0.25
CA LYS A 42 -10.87 -7.35 0.92
C LYS A 42 -10.06 -6.33 1.75
N PRO A 43 -10.75 -5.48 2.53
CA PRO A 43 -10.08 -4.62 3.50
C PRO A 43 -9.16 -5.43 4.42
N LEU A 44 -7.97 -4.91 4.70
CA LEU A 44 -7.04 -5.53 5.61
C LEU A 44 -7.53 -5.37 7.05
N ILE A 45 -8.05 -6.47 7.62
CA ILE A 45 -8.51 -6.58 9.00
C ILE A 45 -7.46 -7.34 9.81
N ILE A 46 -6.75 -6.64 10.69
CA ILE A 46 -5.68 -7.20 11.51
C ILE A 46 -6.29 -8.13 12.57
N PRO A 47 -5.86 -9.40 12.66
CA PRO A 47 -6.29 -10.30 13.72
C PRO A 47 -6.05 -9.70 15.11
N LYS A 48 -6.87 -10.08 16.09
CA LYS A 48 -6.73 -9.58 17.46
C LYS A 48 -5.38 -9.95 18.07
N GLU A 49 -4.84 -11.08 17.62
CA GLU A 49 -3.55 -11.64 17.98
C GLU A 49 -2.37 -10.85 17.39
N GLY A 50 -2.62 -9.98 16.41
CA GLY A 50 -1.62 -9.12 15.77
C GLY A 50 -1.55 -9.29 14.25
N PHE A 51 -0.87 -8.36 13.60
CA PHE A 51 -0.50 -8.44 12.19
C PHE A 51 0.35 -9.66 11.87
N LEU A 52 1.27 -10.03 12.75
CA LEU A 52 2.06 -11.23 12.54
C LEU A 52 1.24 -12.52 12.67
N ALA A 53 -0.01 -12.47 13.15
CA ALA A 53 -0.91 -13.62 13.15
C ALA A 53 -1.67 -13.81 11.83
N PHE A 54 -1.45 -12.95 10.83
CA PHE A 54 -2.01 -13.17 9.51
C PHE A 54 -1.46 -14.47 8.92
N PRO A 55 -2.34 -15.39 8.46
CA PRO A 55 -1.88 -16.60 7.80
C PRO A 55 -0.97 -16.28 6.63
N GLU A 56 -1.26 -15.26 5.82
CA GLU A 56 -0.38 -14.88 4.70
C GLU A 56 0.98 -14.30 5.13
N ALA A 57 1.08 -13.74 6.34
CA ALA A 57 2.33 -13.25 6.91
C ALA A 57 3.22 -14.39 7.45
N ILE A 58 2.60 -15.46 7.94
CA ILE A 58 3.27 -16.62 8.54
C ILE A 58 3.47 -17.76 7.53
N VAL A 59 2.61 -17.85 6.50
CA VAL A 59 2.56 -18.98 5.57
C VAL A 59 3.71 -18.89 4.57
N THR A 60 4.34 -20.06 4.40
CA THR A 60 5.38 -20.46 3.47
C THR A 60 4.98 -20.33 1.99
N LYS A 61 4.34 -19.23 1.58
CA LYS A 61 4.15 -18.95 0.16
C LYS A 61 5.53 -18.71 -0.45
N PRO A 62 5.86 -19.35 -1.60
CA PRO A 62 7.07 -19.02 -2.32
C PRO A 62 7.03 -17.54 -2.70
N LEU A 63 8.19 -16.89 -2.65
CA LEU A 63 8.28 -15.50 -3.08
C LEU A 63 7.94 -15.39 -4.58
N PRO A 64 7.24 -14.34 -5.01
CA PRO A 64 7.01 -14.12 -6.43
C PRO A 64 8.35 -13.85 -7.14
N SER A 65 8.42 -14.09 -8.44
CA SER A 65 9.67 -14.05 -9.22
C SER A 65 10.39 -12.69 -9.18
N TRP A 66 9.67 -11.60 -8.94
CA TRP A 66 10.20 -10.24 -8.85
C TRP A 66 10.76 -9.89 -7.45
N LEU A 67 10.53 -10.74 -6.44
CA LEU A 67 10.91 -10.47 -5.06
C LEU A 67 11.87 -11.56 -4.56
N SER A 68 13.13 -11.19 -4.38
CA SER A 68 14.11 -12.09 -3.78
C SER A 68 14.07 -12.03 -2.25
N GLN A 69 14.68 -13.03 -1.58
CA GLN A 69 14.89 -12.94 -0.13
C GLN A 69 15.82 -11.77 0.22
N GLN A 70 16.83 -11.48 -0.62
CA GLN A 70 17.74 -10.36 -0.42
C GLN A 70 17.02 -9.00 -0.44
N ASP A 71 15.99 -8.85 -1.27
CA ASP A 71 15.14 -7.64 -1.25
C ASP A 71 14.42 -7.48 0.10
N ILE A 72 13.86 -8.56 0.62
CA ILE A 72 13.15 -8.56 1.91
C ILE A 72 14.11 -8.17 3.02
N ASP A 73 15.27 -8.81 3.08
CA ASP A 73 16.31 -8.56 4.09
C ASP A 73 16.81 -7.10 3.99
N TYR A 74 16.98 -6.60 2.76
CA TYR A 74 17.35 -5.21 2.53
C TYR A 74 16.30 -4.25 3.12
N TYR A 75 15.01 -4.42 2.82
CA TYR A 75 13.97 -3.55 3.36
C TYR A 75 13.83 -3.69 4.88
N ALA A 76 13.88 -4.91 5.41
CA ALA A 76 13.86 -5.19 6.83
C ALA A 76 14.99 -4.43 7.56
N SER A 77 16.22 -4.49 7.03
CA SER A 77 17.37 -3.79 7.60
C SER A 77 17.21 -2.26 7.67
N LYS A 78 16.38 -1.67 6.79
CA LYS A 78 16.06 -0.24 6.85
C LYS A 78 15.12 0.05 8.02
N PHE A 79 14.06 -0.75 8.15
CA PHE A 79 13.09 -0.59 9.23
C PHE A 79 13.63 -0.99 10.61
N GLU A 80 14.62 -1.87 10.67
CA GLU A 80 15.38 -2.12 11.92
C GLU A 80 16.10 -0.86 12.41
N LYS A 81 16.62 -0.04 11.49
CA LYS A 81 17.34 1.19 11.83
C LYS A 81 16.40 2.36 12.11
N THR A 82 15.35 2.52 11.32
CA THR A 82 14.45 3.69 11.41
C THR A 82 13.24 3.46 12.30
N GLY A 83 12.90 2.21 12.59
CA GLY A 83 11.59 1.82 13.09
C GLY A 83 10.47 2.06 12.06
N PHE A 84 9.24 1.72 12.47
CA PHE A 84 8.04 1.85 11.63
C PHE A 84 7.23 3.13 11.91
N THR A 85 7.57 3.89 12.96
CA THR A 85 6.82 5.07 13.40
C THR A 85 6.57 6.07 12.27
N GLY A 86 7.60 6.36 11.47
CA GLY A 86 7.48 7.30 10.34
C GLY A 86 6.47 6.83 9.29
N ALA A 87 6.50 5.55 8.93
CA ALA A 87 5.56 4.97 7.98
C ALA A 87 4.12 4.95 8.54
N LEU A 88 3.95 4.61 9.82
CA LEU A 88 2.63 4.54 10.44
C LEU A 88 2.01 5.92 10.70
N ASN A 89 2.83 6.95 10.95
CA ASN A 89 2.37 8.32 11.13
C ASN A 89 1.63 8.88 9.91
N TYR A 90 1.90 8.37 8.71
CA TYR A 90 1.15 8.77 7.51
C TYR A 90 -0.36 8.48 7.68
N TYR A 91 -0.70 7.30 8.21
CA TYR A 91 -2.09 6.90 8.48
C TYR A 91 -2.73 7.67 9.63
N ARG A 92 -1.93 8.12 10.60
CA ARG A 92 -2.40 8.96 11.73
C ARG A 92 -2.80 10.35 11.29
N ASN A 93 -2.20 10.84 10.20
CA ASN A 93 -2.47 12.17 9.66
C ASN A 93 -3.66 12.21 8.67
N PHE A 94 -4.38 11.12 8.43
CA PHE A 94 -5.48 11.11 7.44
C PHE A 94 -6.57 12.16 7.72
N ASN A 95 -6.99 12.30 8.99
CA ASN A 95 -7.99 13.31 9.35
C ASN A 95 -7.45 14.73 9.16
N LEU A 96 -6.22 14.99 9.62
CA LEU A 96 -5.61 16.30 9.48
C LEU A 96 -5.37 16.66 8.00
N ASN A 97 -4.90 15.71 7.19
CA ASN A 97 -4.76 15.90 5.75
C ASN A 97 -6.11 16.24 5.11
N TRP A 98 -7.20 15.57 5.51
CA TRP A 98 -8.54 15.87 5.04
C TRP A 98 -8.98 17.30 5.42
N GLU A 99 -8.77 17.72 6.67
CA GLU A 99 -9.10 19.08 7.13
C GLU A 99 -8.29 20.15 6.39
N LEU A 100 -6.97 19.95 6.29
CA LEU A 100 -6.09 20.89 5.60
C LEU A 100 -6.40 20.98 4.11
N THR A 101 -6.87 19.88 3.50
CA THR A 101 -7.22 19.86 2.07
C THR A 101 -8.62 20.39 1.75
N ALA A 102 -9.39 20.84 2.76
CA ALA A 102 -10.77 21.31 2.57
C ALA A 102 -10.89 22.46 1.54
N ALA A 103 -9.90 23.35 1.47
CA ALA A 103 -9.88 24.47 0.52
C ALA A 103 -9.90 24.02 -0.96
N TRP A 104 -9.53 22.78 -1.26
CA TRP A 104 -9.50 22.22 -2.61
C TRP A 104 -10.70 21.31 -2.92
N THR A 105 -11.72 21.30 -2.06
CA THR A 105 -12.93 20.51 -2.30
C THR A 105 -13.59 20.90 -3.62
N GLY A 106 -13.75 19.94 -4.52
CA GLY A 106 -14.33 20.14 -5.86
C GLY A 106 -13.39 20.74 -6.90
N ALA A 107 -12.15 21.07 -6.55
CA ALA A 107 -11.16 21.54 -7.52
C ALA A 107 -10.73 20.40 -8.46
N GLN A 108 -10.58 20.72 -9.75
CA GLN A 108 -10.12 19.77 -10.76
C GLN A 108 -8.60 19.81 -10.92
N ILE A 109 -7.98 18.64 -11.02
CA ILE A 109 -6.57 18.51 -11.39
C ILE A 109 -6.45 18.67 -12.91
N LYS A 110 -5.72 19.70 -13.34
CA LYS A 110 -5.56 20.07 -14.76
C LYS A 110 -4.35 19.42 -15.45
N VAL A 111 -3.47 18.78 -14.66
CA VAL A 111 -2.30 18.08 -15.20
C VAL A 111 -2.78 16.81 -15.92
N PRO A 112 -2.26 16.47 -17.11
CA PRO A 112 -2.55 15.18 -17.73
C PRO A 112 -2.14 14.03 -16.82
N VAL A 113 -3.07 13.11 -16.53
CA VAL A 113 -2.83 11.99 -15.61
C VAL A 113 -2.99 10.65 -16.35
N LYS A 114 -2.14 9.69 -16.00
CA LYS A 114 -2.36 8.28 -16.29
C LYS A 114 -2.42 7.51 -14.98
N PHE A 115 -3.54 6.86 -14.70
CA PHE A 115 -3.75 6.11 -13.46
C PHE A 115 -3.52 4.63 -13.72
N ILE A 116 -2.57 4.03 -13.01
CA ILE A 116 -2.16 2.64 -13.18
C ILE A 116 -2.57 1.86 -11.95
N THR A 117 -3.27 0.74 -12.13
CA THR A 117 -3.79 -0.07 -11.02
C THR A 117 -3.79 -1.56 -11.33
N ASP A 118 -3.63 -2.36 -10.29
CA ASP A 118 -3.80 -3.81 -10.30
C ASP A 118 -5.27 -4.25 -10.24
N LEU A 119 -6.17 -3.32 -9.94
CA LEU A 119 -7.59 -3.60 -9.92
C LEU A 119 -8.16 -3.74 -11.34
N PRO A 120 -9.17 -4.61 -11.53
CA PRO A 120 -9.87 -4.69 -12.80
C PRO A 120 -10.68 -3.40 -13.05
N PHE A 121 -10.92 -3.08 -14.33
CA PHE A 121 -11.68 -1.90 -14.75
C PHE A 121 -13.02 -1.75 -13.99
N SER A 122 -13.72 -2.86 -13.74
CA SER A 122 -15.02 -2.91 -13.06
C SER A 122 -14.99 -2.48 -11.59
N ARG A 123 -13.82 -2.36 -10.97
CA ARG A 123 -13.65 -1.89 -9.58
C ARG A 123 -12.88 -0.58 -9.49
N THR A 124 -12.84 0.19 -10.58
CA THR A 124 -12.12 1.45 -10.59
C THR A 124 -12.85 2.50 -9.73
N PRO A 125 -12.12 3.23 -8.86
CA PRO A 125 -12.75 4.21 -7.98
C PRO A 125 -13.42 5.35 -8.76
N SER A 126 -14.46 5.94 -8.18
CA SER A 126 -15.05 7.22 -8.65
C SER A 126 -14.05 8.37 -8.65
N THR A 127 -12.85 8.21 -8.09
CA THR A 127 -11.74 9.16 -8.19
C THR A 127 -11.32 9.46 -9.65
N LEU A 128 -11.67 8.60 -10.62
CA LEU A 128 -11.49 8.90 -12.04
C LEU A 128 -12.50 9.92 -12.58
N GLU A 129 -13.57 10.24 -11.85
CA GLU A 129 -14.53 11.29 -12.23
C GLU A 129 -13.97 12.70 -12.00
N VAL A 130 -13.04 12.85 -11.05
CA VAL A 130 -12.40 14.14 -10.71
C VAL A 130 -11.04 14.36 -11.40
N LEU A 131 -10.57 13.34 -12.12
CA LEU A 131 -9.30 13.36 -12.86
C LEU A 131 -9.58 13.13 -14.35
N PRO A 132 -9.13 14.00 -15.27
CA PRO A 132 -9.06 13.66 -16.69
C PRO A 132 -7.91 12.67 -16.93
N ALA A 133 -8.08 11.44 -16.43
CA ALA A 133 -7.03 10.43 -16.41
C ALA A 133 -7.30 9.30 -17.41
N THR A 134 -6.26 8.90 -18.15
CA THR A 134 -6.28 7.62 -18.87
C THR A 134 -6.02 6.50 -17.86
N LEU A 135 -6.91 5.52 -17.81
CA LEU A 135 -6.78 4.37 -16.92
C LEU A 135 -6.02 3.23 -17.59
N VAL A 136 -5.04 2.66 -16.87
CA VAL A 136 -4.37 1.41 -17.19
C VAL A 136 -4.65 0.42 -16.06
N SER A 137 -5.55 -0.53 -16.30
CA SER A 137 -6.01 -1.51 -15.32
C SER A 137 -5.38 -2.88 -15.51
N GLY A 138 -5.40 -3.72 -14.47
CA GLY A 138 -4.90 -5.10 -14.53
C GLY A 138 -3.37 -5.21 -14.52
N CYS A 139 -2.68 -4.17 -14.05
CA CYS A 139 -1.23 -4.18 -13.88
C CYS A 139 -0.81 -4.99 -12.63
N PRO A 140 0.48 -5.32 -12.49
CA PRO A 140 1.03 -5.72 -11.22
C PRO A 140 0.84 -4.68 -10.12
N ARG A 141 0.74 -5.09 -8.84
CA ARG A 141 0.70 -4.14 -7.72
C ARG A 141 2.02 -3.35 -7.60
N TYR A 142 3.13 -4.06 -7.71
CA TYR A 142 4.46 -3.46 -7.74
C TYR A 142 4.89 -3.26 -9.20
N VAL A 143 4.14 -2.41 -9.92
CA VAL A 143 4.32 -2.09 -11.35
C VAL A 143 5.79 -1.82 -11.69
N HIS A 144 6.51 -1.13 -10.81
CA HIS A 144 7.90 -0.74 -11.03
C HIS A 144 8.92 -1.86 -10.78
N LYS A 145 8.52 -2.97 -10.16
CA LYS A 145 9.39 -4.12 -9.88
C LYS A 145 9.09 -5.34 -10.73
N GLU A 146 7.86 -5.50 -11.20
CA GLU A 146 7.52 -6.63 -12.06
C GLU A 146 7.95 -6.38 -13.51
N ASP A 147 8.75 -7.32 -14.05
CA ASP A 147 9.50 -7.21 -15.31
C ASP A 147 8.67 -6.79 -16.53
N SER A 148 7.37 -7.05 -16.52
CA SER A 148 6.44 -6.67 -17.58
C SER A 148 6.18 -5.15 -17.66
N PHE A 149 6.45 -4.39 -16.60
CA PHE A 149 6.26 -2.93 -16.54
C PHE A 149 7.49 -2.15 -16.06
N ALA A 150 8.53 -2.83 -15.55
CA ALA A 150 9.82 -2.23 -15.26
C ALA A 150 10.60 -1.80 -16.52
N ASN A 151 10.13 -2.15 -17.71
CA ASN A 151 10.70 -1.69 -18.98
C ASN A 151 10.59 -0.16 -19.09
N PRO A 152 11.72 0.58 -19.12
CA PRO A 152 11.72 2.03 -19.24
C PRO A 152 10.95 2.52 -20.47
N SER A 153 10.94 1.74 -21.56
CA SER A 153 10.21 2.07 -22.78
C SER A 153 8.69 2.03 -22.63
N LEU A 154 8.16 1.16 -21.74
CA LEU A 154 6.74 1.16 -21.37
C LEU A 154 6.42 2.32 -20.43
N MET A 155 7.28 2.64 -19.47
CA MET A 155 7.12 3.85 -18.63
C MET A 155 7.20 5.14 -19.45
N ILE A 156 8.06 5.20 -20.47
CA ILE A 156 8.19 6.34 -21.39
C ILE A 156 6.97 6.43 -22.32
N SER A 157 6.47 5.31 -22.88
CA SER A 157 5.22 5.33 -23.66
C SER A 157 3.98 5.59 -22.78
N LEU A 158 4.10 5.43 -21.46
CA LEU A 158 3.08 5.87 -20.51
C LEU A 158 3.14 7.40 -20.26
N LEU A 159 4.31 8.04 -20.45
CA LEU A 159 4.57 9.47 -20.22
C LEU A 159 4.43 10.36 -21.47
N VAL A 160 4.57 9.80 -22.67
CA VAL A 160 4.43 10.51 -23.94
C VAL A 160 3.08 10.15 -24.58
N PRO A 161 2.25 11.14 -24.98
CA PRO A 161 0.98 10.88 -25.65
C PRO A 161 1.14 10.24 -27.03
#